data_AF-W1YGV5-F1
#
_entry.id   AF-W1YGV5-F1
#
_cell.length_a   1.000
_cell.length_b   1.000
_cell.length_c   1.000
_cell.angle_alpha   90.00
_cell.angle_beta   90.00
_cell.angle_gamma   90.00
#
_symmetry.space_group_name_H-M   'P 1'
#
loop_
_entity.id
_entity.type
_entity.pdbx_description
1 polymer ?
#
loop_
_entity_poly.entity_id
_entity_poly.type
_entity_poly.pdbx_seq_one_letter_code
_entity_poly.pdbx_strand_id
1 'polypeptide(L)'
;ANTYAHGHQDRMMDAVAAVRAALPADFPIVAGNVVSAEGVRDLVEAGASIIKVGVGPGAMCTTRMQTGVGRPQFSAVLECSQAAAALGAHVWADGGVRH
;
A
#
# COMPACT_ATOMS: atom_id res chain seq x y z
N ALA A 1 3.98 10.88 -6.98
CA ALA A 1 2.82 9.97 -6.97
C ALA A 1 2.81 9.16 -5.66
N ASN A 2 2.86 9.85 -4.52
CA ASN A 2 2.65 9.24 -3.21
C ASN A 2 1.20 9.52 -2.86
N THR A 3 0.37 8.47 -2.87
CA THR A 3 -0.95 8.36 -2.19
C THR A 3 -1.85 9.60 -2.24
N TYR A 4 -2.90 9.56 -3.07
CA TYR A 4 -3.82 10.66 -3.36
C TYR A 4 -4.20 11.53 -2.16
N ALA A 5 -3.68 12.77 -2.23
CA ALA A 5 -3.96 13.95 -1.41
C ALA A 5 -3.64 13.81 0.08
N HIS A 6 -2.67 14.61 0.56
CA HIS A 6 -2.15 14.69 1.93
C HIS A 6 -3.16 14.39 3.07
N GLY A 7 -4.41 14.85 2.99
CA GLY A 7 -5.41 14.57 4.04
C GLY A 7 -5.90 13.11 4.12
N HIS A 8 -5.68 12.28 3.10
CA HIS A 8 -5.98 10.85 3.14
C HIS A 8 -4.81 10.04 3.73
N GLN A 9 -3.59 10.58 3.70
CA GLN A 9 -2.41 9.91 4.26
C GLN A 9 -2.48 9.90 5.79
N ASP A 10 -2.68 11.06 6.43
CA ASP A 10 -2.74 11.15 7.89
C ASP A 10 -3.90 10.32 8.47
N ARG A 11 -5.09 10.44 7.87
CA ARG A 11 -6.28 9.67 8.30
C ARG A 11 -6.10 8.16 8.13
N MET A 12 -5.34 7.73 7.12
CA MET A 12 -5.02 6.32 6.91
C MET A 12 -4.13 5.81 8.05
N MET A 13 -3.08 6.57 8.41
CA MET A 13 -2.18 6.19 9.49
C MET A 13 -2.92 6.15 10.83
N ASP A 14 -3.74 7.16 11.12
CA ASP A 14 -4.58 7.20 12.32
C ASP A 14 -5.52 5.98 12.38
N ALA A 15 -6.14 5.62 11.26
CA ALA A 15 -7.03 4.47 11.20
C ALA A 15 -6.29 3.14 11.43
N VAL A 16 -5.12 2.95 10.80
CA VAL A 16 -4.31 1.74 10.98
C VAL A 16 -3.83 1.64 12.44
N ALA A 17 -3.36 2.75 13.03
CA ALA A 17 -2.93 2.79 14.42
C ALA A 17 -4.08 2.50 15.40
N ALA A 18 -5.27 3.07 15.16
CA ALA A 18 -6.46 2.80 15.97
C ALA A 18 -6.89 1.32 15.89
N VAL A 19 -6.87 0.73 14.68
CA VAL A 19 -7.16 -0.69 14.48
C VAL A 19 -6.11 -1.57 15.16
N ARG A 20 -4.83 -1.23 15.04
CA ARG A 20 -3.73 -1.94 15.71
C ARG A 20 -3.88 -1.91 17.22
N ALA A 21 -4.29 -0.77 17.81
CA ALA A 21 -4.53 -0.64 19.24
C ALA A 21 -5.73 -1.47 19.73
N ALA A 22 -6.72 -1.70 18.88
CA ALA A 22 -7.93 -2.46 19.21
C ALA A 22 -7.78 -3.98 19.06
N LEU A 23 -6.67 -4.46 18.47
CA LEU A 23 -6.48 -5.86 18.09
C LEU A 23 -5.23 -6.48 18.76
N PRO A 24 -5.18 -7.80 18.96
CA PRO A 24 -4.00 -8.51 19.47
C PRO A 24 -2.76 -8.30 18.59
N ALA A 25 -1.57 -8.13 19.18
CA ALA A 25 -0.35 -7.73 18.47
C ALA A 25 0.02 -8.62 17.26
N ASP A 26 -0.35 -9.89 17.27
CA ASP A 26 -0.12 -10.87 16.22
C ASP A 26 -1.20 -10.89 15.13
N PHE A 27 -2.32 -10.18 15.33
CA PHE A 27 -3.40 -10.12 14.36
C PHE A 27 -2.92 -9.41 13.08
N PRO A 28 -3.00 -10.06 11.89
CA PRO A 28 -2.55 -9.47 10.64
C PRO A 28 -3.43 -8.29 10.21
N ILE A 29 -2.80 -7.17 9.86
CA ILE A 29 -3.50 -5.98 9.37
C ILE A 29 -3.03 -5.71 7.94
N VAL A 30 -3.98 -5.61 7.03
CA VAL A 30 -3.73 -5.25 5.63
C VAL A 30 -4.04 -3.77 5.43
N ALA A 31 -3.10 -3.01 4.86
CA ALA A 31 -3.29 -1.60 4.56
C ALA A 31 -2.75 -1.24 3.18
N GLY A 32 -3.37 -0.26 2.52
CA GLY A 32 -2.99 0.21 1.20
C GLY A 32 -4.11 1.06 0.54
N ASN A 33 -4.01 1.41 -0.74
CA ASN A 33 -2.96 0.99 -1.66
C ASN A 33 -1.79 1.99 -1.74
N VAL A 34 -0.57 1.48 -1.84
CA VAL A 34 0.67 2.28 -2.05
C VAL A 34 1.43 1.84 -3.31
N VAL A 35 2.36 2.66 -3.78
CA VAL A 35 3.23 2.37 -4.96
C VAL A 35 4.70 2.76 -4.75
N SER A 36 5.09 3.10 -3.52
CA SER A 36 6.43 3.56 -3.14
C SER A 36 6.91 2.90 -1.85
N ALA A 37 8.22 2.75 -1.72
CA ALA A 37 8.85 2.23 -0.49
C ALA A 37 8.57 3.09 0.75
N GLU A 38 8.37 4.40 0.58
CA GLU A 38 8.00 5.31 1.67
C GLU A 38 6.62 4.95 2.23
N GLY A 39 5.60 4.83 1.38
CA GLY A 39 4.27 4.43 1.85
C GLY A 39 4.22 3.03 2.46
N VAL A 40 5.16 2.14 2.10
CA VAL A 40 5.34 0.85 2.80
C VAL A 40 5.83 1.07 4.22
N ARG A 41 6.87 1.90 4.42
CA ARG A 41 7.40 2.21 5.76
C ARG A 41 6.33 2.82 6.64
N ASP A 42 5.64 3.84 6.14
CA ASP A 42 4.61 4.56 6.90
C ASP A 42 3.51 3.61 7.39
N LEU A 43 3.01 2.73 6.51
CA LEU A 43 1.96 1.78 6.87
C LEU A 43 2.43 0.69 7.84
N VAL A 44 3.67 0.21 7.69
CA VAL A 44 4.24 -0.76 8.63
C VAL A 44 4.47 -0.14 10.01
N GLU A 45 4.99 1.09 10.05
CA GLU A 45 5.17 1.86 11.30
C GLU A 45 3.82 2.15 11.98
N ALA A 46 2.76 2.41 11.21
CA ALA A 46 1.40 2.54 11.74
C ALA A 46 0.81 1.23 12.29
N GLY A 47 1.37 0.07 11.92
CA GLY A 47 0.99 -1.23 12.48
C GLY A 47 0.44 -2.25 11.47
N ALA A 48 0.55 -2.00 10.16
CA ALA A 48 0.20 -2.99 9.15
C ALA A 48 1.30 -4.05 8.97
N SER A 49 0.91 -5.31 8.78
CA SER A 49 1.83 -6.41 8.49
C SER A 49 1.77 -6.89 7.04
N ILE A 50 0.74 -6.49 6.29
CA ILE A 50 0.58 -6.79 4.87
C ILE A 50 0.25 -5.48 4.13
N ILE A 51 1.06 -5.13 3.14
CA ILE A 51 0.89 -3.90 2.37
C ILE A 51 0.30 -4.21 1.01
N LYS A 52 -0.86 -3.61 0.71
CA LYS A 52 -1.48 -3.71 -0.60
C LYS A 52 -0.84 -2.73 -1.57
N VAL A 53 -0.26 -3.26 -2.65
CA VAL A 53 0.55 -2.50 -3.61
C VAL A 53 -0.13 -2.47 -4.98
N GLY A 54 -0.33 -1.27 -5.50
CA GLY A 54 -0.84 -1.04 -6.85
C GLY A 54 -1.89 0.07 -6.92
N VAL A 55 -1.75 0.96 -7.90
CA VAL A 55 -2.73 1.98 -8.25
C VAL A 55 -2.79 2.07 -9.77
N GLY A 56 -3.95 1.76 -10.37
CA GLY A 56 -4.14 1.89 -11.82
C GLY A 56 -4.01 0.65 -12.75
N PRO A 57 -3.82 -0.62 -12.32
CA PRO A 57 -3.72 -1.74 -13.27
C PRO A 57 -4.86 -2.79 -13.20
N GLY A 58 -5.85 -2.61 -12.32
CA GLY A 58 -7.05 -3.45 -12.33
C GLY A 58 -7.80 -3.32 -13.66
N ALA A 59 -8.43 -4.39 -14.15
CA ALA A 59 -9.07 -4.44 -15.47
C ALA A 59 -10.10 -3.30 -15.73
N MET A 60 -10.64 -2.68 -14.67
CA MET A 60 -11.60 -1.58 -14.71
C MET A 60 -11.05 -0.24 -14.16
N CYS A 61 -9.80 -0.17 -13.68
CA CYS A 61 -9.30 1.00 -12.97
C CYS A 61 -8.99 2.16 -13.94
N THR A 62 -9.80 3.22 -13.93
CA THR A 62 -9.63 4.42 -14.76
C THR A 62 -8.68 5.45 -14.15
N THR A 63 -8.17 5.22 -12.94
CA THR A 63 -7.36 6.20 -12.21
C THR A 63 -6.20 6.72 -13.05
N ARG A 64 -5.46 5.83 -13.75
CA ARG A 64 -4.37 6.26 -14.63
C ARG A 64 -4.85 7.06 -15.85
N MET A 65 -6.02 6.73 -16.39
CA MET A 65 -6.63 7.48 -17.50
C MET A 65 -7.14 8.87 -17.07
N GLN A 66 -7.64 9.01 -15.85
CA GLN A 66 -8.23 10.27 -15.36
C GLN A 66 -7.21 11.24 -14.76
N THR A 67 -6.08 10.75 -14.28
CA THR A 67 -5.15 11.57 -13.46
C THR A 67 -3.74 11.64 -14.02
N GLY A 68 -3.38 10.77 -14.96
CA GLY A 68 -1.99 10.60 -15.43
C GLY A 68 -1.02 10.06 -14.38
N VAL A 69 -1.47 9.85 -13.15
CA VAL A 69 -0.66 9.41 -12.02
C VAL A 69 -0.75 7.89 -11.90
N GLY A 70 0.38 7.22 -12.11
CA GLY A 70 0.49 5.77 -11.91
C GLY A 70 1.93 5.31 -12.10
N ARG A 71 2.31 4.26 -11.38
CA ARG A 71 3.60 3.60 -11.50
C ARG A 71 3.41 2.25 -12.21
N PRO A 72 4.34 1.81 -13.09
CA PRO A 72 4.28 0.44 -13.63
C PRO A 72 4.17 -0.59 -12.50
N GLN A 73 3.18 -1.48 -12.59
CA GLN A 73 2.81 -2.36 -11.48
C GLN A 73 3.97 -3.25 -11.03
N PHE A 74 4.71 -3.83 -11.98
CA PHE A 74 5.86 -4.66 -11.67
C PHE A 74 6.92 -3.90 -10.86
N SER A 75 7.31 -2.71 -11.32
CA SER A 75 8.30 -1.87 -10.62
C SER A 75 7.81 -1.42 -9.25
N ALA A 76 6.51 -1.13 -9.11
CA ALA A 76 5.92 -0.78 -7.81
C ALA A 76 5.97 -1.96 -6.84
N VAL A 77 5.54 -3.15 -7.28
CA VAL A 77 5.58 -4.37 -6.46
C VAL A 77 7.00 -4.75 -6.09
N LEU A 78 7.95 -4.70 -7.04
CA LEU A 78 9.35 -5.02 -6.79
C LEU A 78 9.93 -4.13 -5.69
N GLU A 79 9.82 -2.81 -5.83
CA GLU A 79 10.37 -1.88 -4.83
C GLU A 79 9.67 -2.02 -3.47
N CYS A 80 8.33 -2.08 -3.46
CA CYS A 80 7.59 -2.21 -2.21
C CYS A 80 7.88 -3.55 -1.51
N SER A 81 8.09 -4.63 -2.25
CA SER A 81 8.41 -5.94 -1.67
C SER A 81 9.78 -5.96 -0.99
N GLN A 82 10.78 -5.29 -1.58
CA GLN A 82 12.10 -5.13 -0.97
C GLN A 82 12.02 -4.31 0.31
N ALA A 83 11.25 -3.22 0.32
CA ALA A 83 11.04 -2.39 1.50
C ALA A 83 10.28 -3.16 2.61
N ALA A 84 9.21 -3.88 2.27
CA ALA A 84 8.43 -4.67 3.22
C ALA A 84 9.27 -5.79 3.85
N ALA A 85 10.06 -6.51 3.04
CA ALA A 85 10.93 -7.57 3.52
C ALA A 85 11.96 -7.06 4.54
N ALA A 86 12.53 -5.87 4.32
CA ALA A 86 13.46 -5.25 5.26
C ALA A 86 12.83 -4.90 6.62
N LEU A 87 11.49 -4.80 6.68
CA LEU A 87 10.71 -4.48 7.87
C LEU A 87 9.99 -5.70 8.46
N GLY A 88 10.15 -6.89 7.87
CA GLY A 88 9.42 -8.10 8.29
C GLY A 88 7.94 -8.12 7.90
N ALA A 89 7.52 -7.30 6.93
CA ALA A 89 6.16 -7.24 6.41
C ALA A 89 6.04 -7.95 5.04
N HIS A 90 4.81 -8.17 4.60
CA HIS A 90 4.49 -8.79 3.31
C HIS A 90 3.84 -7.81 2.33
N VAL A 91 3.89 -8.13 1.04
CA VAL A 91 3.20 -7.38 -0.02
C VAL A 91 2.10 -8.21 -0.67
N TRP A 92 0.95 -7.59 -0.87
CA TRP A 92 -0.13 -8.07 -1.73
C TRP A 92 -0.15 -7.22 -3.01
N ALA A 93 0.27 -7.81 -4.13
CA ALA A 93 0.16 -7.18 -5.46
C ALA A 93 -1.30 -7.13 -5.93
N ASP A 94 -1.86 -5.93 -6.07
CA ASP A 94 -3.28 -5.68 -6.37
C ASP A 94 -3.45 -5.12 -7.78
N GLY A 95 -3.83 -5.99 -8.72
CA GLY A 95 -4.09 -5.67 -10.12
C GLY A 95 -2.90 -5.93 -11.07
N GLY A 96 -3.18 -5.89 -12.38
CA GLY A 96 -2.16 -6.03 -13.44
C GLY A 96 -1.79 -7.47 -13.83
N VAL A 97 -2.27 -8.48 -13.11
CA VAL A 97 -2.09 -9.89 -13.49
C VAL A 97 -3.07 -10.25 -14.61
N ARG A 98 -2.52 -10.76 -15.72
CA ARG A 98 -3.24 -11.33 -16.86
C ARG A 98 -2.50 -12.62 -17.25
N HIS A 99 -3.25 -13.60 -17.76
CA HIS A 99 -2.89 -15.00 -18.00
C HIS A 99 -1.43 -15.29 -18.35
#